data_AF-A0A7L4HS78-F1
#
_entry.id   AF-A0A7L4HS78-F1
#
_cell.length_a   1.000
_cell.length_b   1.000
_cell.length_c   1.000
_cell.angle_alpha   90.00
_cell.angle_beta   90.00
_cell.angle_gamma   90.00
#
_symmetry.space_group_name_H-M   'P 1'
#
loop_
_entity.id
_entity.type
_entity.pdbx_description
1 polymer ?
#
loop_
_entity_poly.entity_id
_entity_poly.type
_entity_poly.pdbx_seq_one_letter_code
_entity_poly.pdbx_strand_id
1 'polypeptide(L)'
;MNLIVKLRRSFRTLVILLATFCLASIIISAYYLYTGYKQEMALVETTAEAACEDLKLLPYRSLELKTAKPIDPSKTDPTVLLFVESQYSQLGQDIIAILESSRFQYHMVITPAKGDIPPLTDNGRGKYTIVIYENILKYASMDSWNRELLEKYCVEYSVSIIGFHKANENSSPSTKLKGLPLHLYNNVALKDCVVNPQSPLLRITKAPRVEKGPLPGEDWTVFQFNHSTYQPVLLTELQTSRPPPAALPRAALYATVIQDLGLHDGIQRVLFGNNLTFWLHKLIFIDAISFLSGKKLTLSLDRYILVDIDDIFVGKEGTRMNINDVKALLETQNLLRTQVANFTFNLGFSGKFYHTGTEEEDEGDDLLLRSVDEFWWFPHMWSHMQPHLFHNESSLVEQMILNKEFAIEHGIPTGMGYAVAPHHSGVYPVHIQLYEAWKKVWHIRVTSTEEYPHLKPARYRRGFIHNGIMVLPRQTCGLFTHTIFYKEYPGGPQELDKSIRGGELFLTILLNPVGIFF
;
A
#
# COMPACT_ATOMS: atom_id res chain seq x y z
N MET A 1 -74.52 16.45 10.97
CA MET A 1 -73.47 17.18 11.71
C MET A 1 -72.57 16.31 12.61
N ASN A 2 -72.90 15.03 12.89
CA ASN A 2 -72.15 14.21 13.87
C ASN A 2 -71.05 13.28 13.32
N LEU A 3 -70.97 13.03 12.00
CA LEU A 3 -69.97 12.13 11.42
C LEU A 3 -68.61 12.82 11.16
N ILE A 4 -68.65 14.05 10.65
CA ILE A 4 -67.46 14.85 10.28
C ILE A 4 -66.65 15.25 11.53
N VAL A 5 -67.31 15.53 12.65
CA VAL A 5 -66.66 15.86 13.93
C VAL A 5 -65.97 14.63 14.53
N LYS A 6 -66.58 13.45 14.45
CA LYS A 6 -65.95 12.18 14.88
C LYS A 6 -64.75 11.82 14.01
N LEU A 7 -64.84 12.01 12.69
CA LEU A 7 -63.74 11.73 11.76
C LEU A 7 -62.55 12.69 11.97
N ARG A 8 -62.80 13.99 12.19
CA ARG A 8 -61.75 14.97 12.55
C ARG A 8 -61.09 14.67 13.89
N ARG A 9 -61.84 14.18 14.87
CA ARG A 9 -61.29 13.80 16.19
C ARG A 9 -60.40 12.56 16.07
N SER A 10 -60.84 11.55 15.33
CA SER A 10 -60.07 10.33 15.04
C SER A 10 -58.77 10.63 14.27
N PHE A 11 -58.86 11.48 13.25
CA PHE A 11 -57.68 11.90 12.46
C PHE A 11 -56.68 12.70 13.30
N ARG A 12 -57.14 13.62 14.17
CA ARG A 12 -56.27 14.33 15.11
C ARG A 12 -55.58 13.38 16.08
N THR A 13 -56.28 12.39 16.62
CA THR A 13 -55.69 11.40 17.52
C THR A 13 -54.65 10.55 16.80
N LEU A 14 -54.90 10.16 15.54
CA LEU A 14 -53.97 9.39 14.72
C LEU A 14 -52.70 10.20 14.40
N VAL A 15 -52.84 11.48 14.03
CA VAL A 15 -51.69 12.36 13.75
C VAL A 15 -50.84 12.59 15.01
N ILE A 16 -51.47 12.75 16.17
CA ILE A 16 -50.75 12.89 17.45
C ILE A 16 -50.00 11.60 17.77
N LEU A 17 -50.64 10.43 17.61
CA LEU A 17 -49.98 9.12 17.82
C LEU A 17 -48.78 8.93 16.88
N LEU A 18 -48.93 9.27 15.60
CA LEU A 18 -47.86 9.17 14.61
C LEU A 18 -46.69 10.10 14.97
N ALA A 19 -46.98 11.35 15.34
CA ALA A 19 -45.98 12.32 15.77
C ALA A 19 -45.25 11.85 17.04
N THR A 20 -45.96 11.28 18.02
CA THR A 20 -45.33 10.73 19.22
C THR A 20 -44.45 9.51 18.92
N PHE A 21 -44.86 8.67 17.97
CA PHE A 21 -44.07 7.50 17.57
C PHE A 21 -42.79 7.91 16.81
N CYS A 22 -42.90 8.90 15.91
CA CYS A 22 -41.74 9.48 15.24
C CYS A 22 -40.77 10.14 16.24
N LEU A 23 -41.29 10.89 17.21
CA LEU A 23 -40.44 11.53 18.23
C LEU A 23 -39.72 10.49 19.10
N ALA A 24 -40.43 9.43 19.51
CA ALA A 24 -39.85 8.33 20.26
C ALA A 24 -38.78 7.58 19.45
N SER A 25 -39.02 7.33 18.16
CA SER A 25 -38.05 6.71 17.26
C SER A 25 -36.79 7.56 17.11
N ILE A 26 -36.94 8.88 16.94
CA ILE A 26 -35.80 9.80 16.84
C ILE A 26 -34.98 9.80 18.13
N ILE A 27 -35.64 9.81 19.30
CA ILE A 27 -34.96 9.77 20.60
C ILE A 27 -34.21 8.45 20.78
N ILE A 28 -34.82 7.32 20.41
CA ILE A 28 -34.19 6.00 20.50
C ILE A 28 -33.00 5.90 19.54
N SER A 29 -33.16 6.31 18.27
CA SER A 29 -32.06 6.34 17.30
C SER A 29 -30.93 7.26 17.74
N ALA A 30 -31.25 8.45 18.26
CA ALA A 30 -30.25 9.37 18.80
C ALA A 30 -29.54 8.79 20.03
N TYR A 31 -30.26 8.07 20.90
CA TYR A 31 -29.67 7.38 22.05
C TYR A 31 -28.70 6.29 21.60
N TYR A 32 -29.06 5.45 20.63
CA TYR A 32 -28.18 4.38 20.12
C TYR A 32 -27.00 4.92 19.31
N LEU A 33 -27.17 5.99 18.53
CA LEU A 33 -26.07 6.69 17.87
C LEU A 33 -25.12 7.33 18.88
N TYR A 34 -25.65 7.98 19.91
CA TYR A 34 -24.84 8.63 20.95
C TYR A 34 -24.13 7.60 21.84
N THR A 35 -24.78 6.51 22.22
CA THR A 35 -24.14 5.44 22.99
C THR A 35 -23.14 4.64 22.16
N GLY A 36 -23.42 4.38 20.87
CA GLY A 36 -22.47 3.78 19.93
C GLY A 36 -21.23 4.65 19.76
N TYR A 37 -21.40 5.95 19.52
CA TYR A 37 -20.30 6.91 19.39
C TYR A 37 -19.50 7.05 20.70
N LYS A 38 -20.18 7.08 21.85
CA LYS A 38 -19.52 7.16 23.15
C LYS A 38 -18.77 5.86 23.49
N GLN A 39 -19.26 4.70 23.04
CA GLN A 39 -18.59 3.41 23.23
C GLN A 39 -17.39 3.25 22.29
N GLU A 40 -17.47 3.76 21.06
CA GLU A 40 -16.36 3.82 20.11
C GLU A 40 -15.29 4.82 20.58
N MET A 41 -15.67 6.03 21.02
CA MET A 41 -14.74 6.99 21.63
C MET A 41 -14.14 6.47 22.93
N ALA A 42 -14.93 5.82 23.80
CA ALA A 42 -14.40 5.22 25.01
C ALA A 42 -13.45 4.04 24.71
N LEU A 43 -13.71 3.24 23.67
CA LEU A 43 -12.79 2.20 23.21
C LEU A 43 -11.49 2.79 22.66
N VAL A 44 -11.57 3.86 21.88
CA VAL A 44 -10.41 4.58 21.32
C VAL A 44 -9.62 5.29 22.43
N GLU A 45 -10.28 5.95 23.39
CA GLU A 45 -9.64 6.56 24.56
C GLU A 45 -9.04 5.51 25.49
N THR A 46 -9.74 4.43 25.82
CA THR A 46 -9.16 3.36 26.67
C THR A 46 -8.05 2.59 25.97
N THR A 47 -8.10 2.38 24.64
CA THR A 47 -6.95 1.80 23.92
C THR A 47 -5.78 2.78 23.81
N ALA A 48 -6.03 4.08 23.65
CA ALA A 48 -5.00 5.10 23.64
C ALA A 48 -4.37 5.32 25.03
N GLU A 49 -5.17 5.34 26.09
CA GLU A 49 -4.72 5.47 27.48
C GLU A 49 -3.97 4.21 27.95
N ALA A 50 -4.47 3.00 27.65
CA ALA A 50 -3.75 1.76 27.93
C ALA A 50 -2.42 1.65 27.16
N ALA A 51 -2.40 2.04 25.87
CA ALA A 51 -1.16 2.09 25.09
C ALA A 51 -0.18 3.16 25.59
N CYS A 52 -0.68 4.27 26.15
CA CYS A 52 0.13 5.34 26.73
C CYS A 52 0.68 4.97 28.11
N GLU A 53 -0.05 4.21 28.93
CA GLU A 53 0.46 3.66 30.20
C GLU A 53 1.55 2.60 29.98
N ASP A 54 1.40 1.70 28.99
CA ASP A 54 2.43 0.70 28.66
C ASP A 54 3.69 1.33 28.02
N LEU A 55 3.57 2.45 27.30
CA LEU A 55 4.71 3.20 26.77
C LEU A 55 5.51 3.95 27.86
N LYS A 56 4.91 4.24 29.02
CA LYS A 56 5.64 4.77 30.19
C LYS A 56 6.50 3.70 30.89
N LEU A 57 6.27 2.42 30.56
CA LEU A 57 6.96 1.24 31.08
C LEU A 57 8.06 0.71 30.15
N LEU A 58 8.52 1.51 29.17
CA LEU A 58 9.71 1.14 28.41
C LEU A 58 10.88 0.88 29.39
N PRO A 59 11.50 -0.31 29.39
CA PRO A 59 12.59 -0.64 30.31
C PRO A 59 13.85 0.21 30.07
N TYR A 60 13.85 0.95 28.97
CA TYR A 60 14.86 1.93 28.61
C TYR A 60 14.46 3.28 29.23
N ARG A 61 14.98 3.54 30.44
CA ARG A 61 14.96 4.88 31.09
C ARG A 61 15.07 5.97 30.02
N SER A 62 14.27 7.02 30.15
CA SER A 62 14.42 8.34 29.50
C SER A 62 15.90 8.72 29.38
N LEU A 63 16.56 8.22 28.34
CA LEU A 63 17.93 8.50 28.01
C LEU A 63 17.87 9.85 27.30
N GLU A 64 18.66 10.81 27.78
CA GLU A 64 18.92 12.03 27.01
C GLU A 64 19.14 11.64 25.55
N LEU A 65 18.33 12.21 24.66
CA LEU A 65 18.29 11.85 23.25
C LEU A 65 19.63 12.30 22.63
N LYS A 66 20.66 11.47 22.75
CA LYS A 66 21.95 11.73 22.12
C LYS A 66 21.72 11.77 20.62
N THR A 67 22.16 12.86 20.01
CA THR A 67 21.87 13.14 18.61
C THR A 67 22.90 12.43 17.73
N ALA A 68 22.41 11.65 16.77
CA ALA A 68 23.28 11.09 15.73
C ALA A 68 23.91 12.22 14.91
N LYS A 69 25.07 11.95 14.32
CA LYS A 69 25.68 12.85 13.33
C LYS A 69 24.73 12.98 12.13
N PRO A 70 24.47 14.20 11.60
CA PRO A 70 23.68 14.35 10.39
C PRO A 70 24.28 13.57 9.22
N ILE A 71 23.42 12.92 8.43
CA ILE A 71 23.83 12.21 7.21
C ILE A 71 24.03 13.25 6.11
N ASP A 72 25.20 13.25 5.49
CA ASP A 72 25.53 14.08 4.31
C ASP A 72 25.38 13.26 3.02
N PRO A 73 24.26 13.39 2.28
CA PRO A 73 24.01 12.62 1.06
C PRO A 73 24.73 13.19 -0.18
N SER A 74 25.46 14.30 -0.09
CA SER A 74 25.99 15.02 -1.27
C SER A 74 27.12 14.27 -1.98
N LYS A 75 27.87 13.44 -1.24
CA LYS A 75 29.10 12.78 -1.69
C LYS A 75 28.90 11.43 -2.38
N THR A 76 27.67 10.95 -2.45
CA THR A 76 27.36 9.61 -2.96
C THR A 76 26.48 9.63 -4.20
N ASP A 77 26.32 8.51 -4.88
CA ASP A 77 25.26 8.31 -5.87
C ASP A 77 24.00 7.72 -5.21
N PRO A 78 22.78 7.99 -5.73
CA PRO A 78 21.52 7.47 -5.19
C PRO A 78 21.32 5.98 -5.52
N THR A 79 22.33 5.16 -5.26
CA THR A 79 22.34 3.72 -5.53
C THR A 79 22.51 2.96 -4.23
N VAL A 80 21.77 1.87 -4.08
CA VAL A 80 21.85 0.95 -2.94
C VAL A 80 22.82 -0.18 -3.26
N LEU A 81 23.79 -0.46 -2.39
CA LEU A 81 24.57 -1.71 -2.48
C LEU A 81 23.88 -2.79 -1.66
N LEU A 82 23.42 -3.86 -2.30
CA LEU A 82 22.69 -4.95 -1.65
C LEU A 82 23.51 -6.24 -1.64
N PHE A 83 23.89 -6.70 -0.45
CA PHE A 83 24.50 -8.00 -0.25
C PHE A 83 23.44 -9.06 0.05
N VAL A 84 23.33 -10.05 -0.83
CA VAL A 84 22.43 -11.21 -0.70
C VAL A 84 23.21 -12.49 -0.43
N GLU A 85 22.57 -13.51 0.11
CA GLU A 85 23.19 -14.83 0.30
C GLU A 85 23.22 -15.65 -0.99
N SER A 86 22.22 -15.48 -1.86
CA SER A 86 22.17 -16.10 -3.19
C SER A 86 21.28 -15.28 -4.13
N GLN A 87 21.30 -15.60 -5.43
CA GLN A 87 20.43 -14.93 -6.40
C GLN A 87 18.93 -15.20 -6.15
N TYR A 88 18.60 -16.24 -5.40
CA TYR A 88 17.22 -16.72 -5.23
C TYR A 88 16.75 -16.66 -3.78
N SER A 89 17.51 -16.01 -2.90
CA SER A 89 17.12 -15.91 -1.50
C SER A 89 15.83 -15.08 -1.36
N GLN A 90 14.87 -15.60 -0.59
CA GLN A 90 13.55 -14.99 -0.50
C GLN A 90 13.61 -13.54 0.00
N LEU A 91 14.37 -13.28 1.07
CA LEU A 91 14.49 -11.93 1.61
C LEU A 91 15.26 -11.01 0.64
N GLY A 92 16.31 -11.50 -0.02
CA GLY A 92 16.98 -10.77 -1.09
C GLY A 92 16.01 -10.35 -2.20
N GLN A 93 15.14 -11.25 -2.66
CA GLN A 93 14.11 -10.97 -3.66
C GLN A 93 13.02 -10.02 -3.16
N ASP A 94 12.60 -10.13 -1.90
CA ASP A 94 11.63 -9.21 -1.29
C ASP A 94 12.20 -7.78 -1.20
N ILE A 95 13.47 -7.63 -0.81
CA ILE A 95 14.17 -6.34 -0.78
C ILE A 95 14.24 -5.76 -2.20
N ILE A 96 14.67 -6.56 -3.18
CA ILE A 96 14.74 -6.14 -4.59
C ILE A 96 13.37 -5.68 -5.08
N ALA A 97 12.30 -6.43 -4.80
CA ALA A 97 10.96 -6.08 -5.23
C ALA A 97 10.51 -4.72 -4.68
N ILE A 98 10.83 -4.38 -3.43
CA ILE A 98 10.54 -3.06 -2.84
C ILE A 98 11.37 -1.96 -3.52
N LEU A 99 12.67 -2.19 -3.75
CA LEU A 99 13.55 -1.22 -4.42
C LEU A 99 13.11 -0.94 -5.86
N GLU A 100 12.76 -1.98 -6.63
CA GLU A 100 12.29 -1.88 -8.01
C GLU A 100 10.94 -1.16 -8.11
N SER A 101 10.01 -1.46 -7.19
CA SER A 101 8.71 -0.79 -7.12
C SER A 101 8.87 0.69 -6.77
N SER A 102 9.82 1.01 -5.89
CA SER A 102 10.16 2.39 -5.49
C SER A 102 11.00 3.14 -6.52
N ARG A 103 11.43 2.49 -7.61
CA ARG A 103 12.37 3.02 -8.63
C ARG A 103 13.73 3.43 -8.04
N PHE A 104 14.16 2.80 -6.97
CA PHE A 104 15.47 3.02 -6.37
C PHE A 104 16.52 2.16 -7.08
N GLN A 105 17.60 2.79 -7.53
CA GLN A 105 18.70 2.08 -8.17
C GLN A 105 19.42 1.21 -7.15
N TYR A 106 19.80 0.01 -7.54
CA TYR A 106 20.53 -0.91 -6.67
C TYR A 106 21.55 -1.71 -7.46
N HIS A 107 22.61 -2.12 -6.76
CA HIS A 107 23.61 -3.06 -7.23
C HIS A 107 23.59 -4.26 -6.29
N MET A 108 23.10 -5.39 -6.78
CA MET A 108 23.07 -6.64 -6.03
C MET A 108 24.40 -7.37 -6.17
N VAL A 109 24.94 -7.82 -5.05
CA VAL A 109 26.15 -8.63 -4.95
C VAL A 109 25.88 -9.84 -4.07
N ILE A 110 26.21 -11.02 -4.56
CA ILE A 110 26.19 -12.22 -3.72
C ILE A 110 27.37 -12.10 -2.76
N THR A 111 27.08 -12.19 -1.47
CA THR A 111 28.08 -12.06 -0.42
C THR A 111 29.23 -13.04 -0.66
N PRO A 112 30.46 -12.55 -0.90
CA PRO A 112 31.57 -13.44 -1.20
C PRO A 112 31.90 -14.28 0.04
N ALA A 113 31.95 -15.61 -0.12
CA ALA A 113 32.49 -16.48 0.92
C ALA A 113 34.01 -16.26 1.11
N LYS A 114 34.68 -15.88 0.02
CA LYS A 114 36.07 -15.39 -0.09
C LYS A 114 36.13 -14.45 -1.29
N GLY A 115 36.83 -13.31 -1.17
CA GLY A 115 37.01 -12.36 -2.27
C GLY A 115 36.81 -10.91 -1.85
N ASP A 116 37.11 -10.00 -2.78
CA ASP A 116 37.03 -8.55 -2.54
C ASP A 116 35.59 -8.04 -2.65
N ILE A 117 35.27 -7.00 -1.86
CA ILE A 117 34.04 -6.23 -2.02
C ILE A 117 34.07 -5.44 -3.35
N PRO A 118 32.91 -5.13 -3.96
CA PRO A 118 32.89 -4.31 -5.18
C PRO A 118 33.50 -2.92 -4.92
N PRO A 119 34.00 -2.24 -5.98
CA PRO A 119 34.48 -0.87 -5.85
C PRO A 119 33.43 0.05 -5.21
N LEU A 120 33.82 0.73 -4.13
CA LEU A 120 32.95 1.61 -3.35
C LEU A 120 32.98 3.07 -3.83
N THR A 121 34.06 3.46 -4.52
CA THR A 121 34.25 4.82 -5.03
C THR A 121 34.51 4.82 -6.53
N ASP A 122 34.17 5.93 -7.17
CA ASP A 122 34.47 6.22 -8.56
C ASP A 122 34.81 7.71 -8.70
N ASN A 123 36.00 8.04 -9.20
CA ASN A 123 36.48 9.42 -9.35
C ASN A 123 36.32 10.31 -8.10
N GLY A 124 36.59 9.75 -6.91
CA GLY A 124 36.48 10.47 -5.64
C GLY A 124 35.05 10.67 -5.12
N ARG A 125 34.05 10.06 -5.77
CA ARG A 125 32.65 10.03 -5.35
C ARG A 125 32.29 8.63 -4.83
N GLY A 126 31.43 8.56 -3.82
CA GLY A 126 30.93 7.28 -3.32
C GLY A 126 29.85 6.71 -4.24
N LYS A 127 29.97 5.45 -4.66
CA LYS A 127 29.03 4.84 -5.62
C LYS A 127 27.68 4.50 -5.00
N TYR A 128 27.60 4.40 -3.67
CA TYR A 128 26.40 3.94 -2.97
C TYR A 128 26.04 4.85 -1.81
N THR A 129 24.76 5.15 -1.65
CA THR A 129 24.26 5.98 -0.54
C THR A 129 23.87 5.17 0.70
N ILE A 130 23.57 3.87 0.53
CA ILE A 130 23.22 2.92 1.60
C ILE A 130 23.81 1.56 1.23
N VAL A 131 24.24 0.80 2.23
CA VAL A 131 24.57 -0.62 2.12
C VAL A 131 23.52 -1.45 2.84
N ILE A 132 23.00 -2.51 2.22
CA ILE A 132 22.01 -3.41 2.79
C ILE A 132 22.59 -4.82 2.84
N TYR A 133 22.48 -5.47 4.00
CA TYR A 133 22.82 -6.87 4.19
C TYR A 133 21.55 -7.68 4.45
N GLU A 134 21.26 -8.64 3.57
CA GLU A 134 20.26 -9.68 3.82
C GLU A 134 20.58 -10.48 5.09
N ASN A 135 21.87 -10.64 5.41
CA ASN A 135 22.33 -11.27 6.64
C ASN A 135 23.47 -10.45 7.26
N ILE A 136 23.17 -9.72 8.34
CA ILE A 136 24.14 -8.87 9.04
C ILE A 136 25.30 -9.67 9.65
N LEU A 137 25.14 -10.98 9.88
CA LEU A 137 26.25 -11.83 10.34
C LEU A 137 27.37 -11.90 9.30
N LYS A 138 27.07 -11.73 8.01
CA LYS A 138 28.09 -11.67 6.95
C LYS A 138 28.94 -10.42 7.05
N TYR A 139 28.35 -9.28 7.40
CA TYR A 139 29.11 -8.07 7.75
C TYR A 139 29.96 -8.28 9.01
N ALA A 140 29.38 -8.85 10.07
CA ALA A 140 30.10 -9.04 11.34
C ALA A 140 31.24 -10.07 11.26
N SER A 141 31.11 -11.09 10.41
CA SER A 141 32.10 -12.15 10.21
C SER A 141 33.04 -11.91 9.02
N MET A 142 32.90 -10.78 8.31
CA MET A 142 33.80 -10.35 7.25
C MET A 142 35.25 -10.31 7.73
N ASP A 143 36.19 -10.58 6.82
CA ASP A 143 37.61 -10.43 7.10
C ASP A 143 37.95 -8.99 7.47
N SER A 144 39.02 -8.81 8.24
CA SER A 144 39.37 -7.49 8.80
C SER A 144 39.66 -6.44 7.72
N TRP A 145 40.24 -6.84 6.59
CA TRP A 145 40.61 -5.91 5.53
C TRP A 145 39.38 -5.35 4.82
N ASN A 146 38.50 -6.21 4.32
CA ASN A 146 37.26 -5.79 3.67
C ASN A 146 36.35 -5.02 4.63
N ARG A 147 36.31 -5.44 5.91
CA ARG A 147 35.54 -4.75 6.95
C ARG A 147 36.05 -3.34 7.18
N GLU A 148 37.36 -3.16 7.35
CA GLU A 148 37.98 -1.85 7.56
C GLU A 148 37.78 -0.94 6.34
N LEU A 149 37.92 -1.50 5.12
CA LEU A 149 37.67 -0.76 3.87
C LEU A 149 36.22 -0.24 3.80
N LEU A 150 35.24 -1.09 4.10
CA LEU A 150 33.83 -0.72 4.11
C LEU A 150 33.51 0.29 5.22
N GLU A 151 34.03 0.08 6.43
CA GLU A 151 33.79 0.99 7.55
C GLU A 151 34.40 2.37 7.29
N LYS A 152 35.60 2.45 6.72
CA LYS A 152 36.22 3.70 6.28
C LYS A 152 35.35 4.41 5.24
N TYR A 153 34.84 3.68 4.25
CA TYR A 153 33.91 4.22 3.26
C TYR A 153 32.64 4.79 3.91
N CYS A 154 32.02 4.03 4.83
CA CYS A 154 30.82 4.47 5.56
C CYS A 154 31.06 5.78 6.34
N VAL A 155 32.19 5.90 7.03
CA VAL A 155 32.52 7.10 7.80
C VAL A 155 32.86 8.29 6.89
N GLU A 156 33.66 8.07 5.84
CA GLU A 156 34.14 9.14 4.94
C GLU A 156 33.01 9.73 4.08
N TYR A 157 32.12 8.87 3.55
CA TYR A 157 31.05 9.23 2.64
C TYR A 157 29.67 9.34 3.33
N SER A 158 29.61 9.21 4.66
CA SER A 158 28.36 9.21 5.44
C SER A 158 27.35 8.15 4.97
N VAL A 159 27.84 6.96 4.63
CA VAL A 159 27.00 5.85 4.18
C VAL A 159 26.58 5.01 5.38
N SER A 160 25.29 4.66 5.41
CA SER A 160 24.66 3.91 6.48
C SER A 160 24.39 2.46 6.09
N ILE A 161 24.12 1.60 7.08
CA ILE A 161 23.89 0.17 6.87
C ILE A 161 22.47 -0.25 7.30
N ILE A 162 21.76 -0.99 6.47
CA ILE A 162 20.57 -1.75 6.89
C ILE A 162 20.94 -3.23 6.96
N GLY A 163 20.61 -3.89 8.06
CA GLY A 163 20.95 -5.29 8.28
C GLY A 163 19.74 -6.10 8.69
N PHE A 164 19.58 -7.28 8.11
CA PHE A 164 18.60 -8.26 8.54
C PHE A 164 19.31 -9.43 9.24
N HIS A 165 18.64 -10.01 10.23
CA HIS A 165 19.02 -11.29 10.81
C HIS A 165 17.75 -12.08 11.09
N LYS A 166 17.59 -13.17 10.35
CA LYS A 166 16.52 -14.14 10.55
C LYS A 166 17.14 -15.42 11.10
N ALA A 167 16.66 -15.89 12.24
CA ALA A 167 17.14 -17.14 12.80
C ALA A 167 16.67 -18.34 11.97
N ASN A 168 17.39 -19.45 12.10
CA ASN A 168 17.01 -20.75 11.57
C ASN A 168 17.22 -21.82 12.65
N GLU A 169 16.85 -23.06 12.35
CA GLU A 169 16.95 -24.18 13.29
C GLU A 169 18.38 -24.41 13.81
N ASN A 170 19.39 -24.07 13.00
CA ASN A 170 20.81 -24.21 13.34
C ASN A 170 21.40 -22.99 14.06
N SER A 171 20.62 -21.93 14.24
CA SER A 171 21.09 -20.70 14.86
C SER A 171 21.29 -20.89 16.35
N SER A 172 22.44 -20.45 16.87
CA SER A 172 22.71 -20.52 18.31
C SER A 172 21.66 -19.71 19.09
N PRO A 173 21.19 -20.18 20.27
CA PRO A 173 20.12 -19.49 21.02
C PRO A 173 20.46 -18.05 21.41
N SER A 174 21.74 -17.77 21.65
CA SER A 174 22.26 -16.42 21.88
C SER A 174 23.57 -16.24 21.12
N THR A 175 23.80 -15.04 20.57
CA THR A 175 25.04 -14.70 19.86
C THR A 175 25.37 -13.23 20.08
N LYS A 176 26.63 -12.93 20.39
CA LYS A 176 27.12 -11.54 20.42
C LYS A 176 27.58 -11.13 19.03
N LEU A 177 27.10 -10.00 18.52
CA LEU A 177 27.48 -9.53 17.19
C LEU A 177 28.91 -9.00 17.20
N LYS A 178 29.81 -9.61 16.42
CA LYS A 178 31.24 -9.30 16.46
C LYS A 178 31.52 -7.83 16.09
N GLY A 179 32.22 -7.13 16.98
CA GLY A 179 32.59 -5.72 16.80
C GLY A 179 31.49 -4.72 17.14
N LEU A 180 30.32 -5.17 17.59
CA LEU A 180 29.21 -4.31 18.00
C LEU A 180 28.78 -4.65 19.44
N PRO A 181 28.42 -3.67 20.28
CA PRO A 181 27.95 -3.92 21.65
C PRO A 181 26.49 -4.39 21.68
N LEU A 182 26.19 -5.50 20.97
CA LEU A 182 24.85 -6.00 20.72
C LEU A 182 24.78 -7.52 20.89
N HIS A 183 23.77 -7.98 21.63
CA HIS A 183 23.45 -9.38 21.83
C HIS A 183 22.14 -9.74 21.10
N LEU A 184 22.16 -10.86 20.40
CA LEU A 184 21.03 -11.40 19.65
C LEU A 184 20.52 -12.64 20.38
N TYR A 185 19.21 -12.75 20.54
CA TYR A 185 18.54 -13.96 21.04
C TYR A 185 17.59 -14.47 19.99
N ASN A 186 17.78 -15.71 19.57
CA ASN A 186 17.16 -16.30 18.38
C ASN A 186 16.02 -17.25 18.72
N ASN A 187 15.19 -17.54 17.72
CA ASN A 187 14.07 -18.49 17.80
C ASN A 187 13.09 -18.16 18.95
N VAL A 188 12.68 -16.88 19.01
CA VAL A 188 11.75 -16.37 20.01
C VAL A 188 10.34 -16.28 19.43
N ALA A 189 9.34 -16.83 20.13
CA ALA A 189 7.94 -16.64 19.77
C ALA A 189 7.41 -15.33 20.36
N LEU A 190 6.90 -14.44 19.51
CA LEU A 190 6.53 -13.06 19.86
C LEU A 190 5.07 -12.76 19.53
N LYS A 191 4.50 -11.78 20.23
CA LYS A 191 3.16 -11.24 20.00
C LYS A 191 3.13 -9.74 20.26
N ASP A 192 2.03 -9.10 19.86
CA ASP A 192 1.69 -7.71 20.21
C ASP A 192 2.83 -6.73 19.91
N CYS A 193 2.95 -6.30 18.66
CA CYS A 193 4.02 -5.41 18.22
C CYS A 193 3.62 -3.94 18.37
N VAL A 194 4.48 -3.15 19.02
CA VAL A 194 4.33 -1.72 19.28
C VAL A 194 5.40 -0.92 18.53
N VAL A 195 4.97 0.10 17.79
CA VAL A 195 5.87 1.09 17.18
C VAL A 195 6.29 2.12 18.23
N ASN A 196 7.60 2.33 18.42
CA ASN A 196 8.10 3.36 19.33
C ASN A 196 7.91 4.77 18.74
N PRO A 197 7.02 5.62 19.30
CA PRO A 197 6.74 6.95 18.76
C PRO A 197 7.91 7.93 18.84
N GLN A 198 8.93 7.62 19.64
CA GLN A 198 10.10 8.48 19.84
C GLN A 198 11.19 8.25 18.78
N SER A 199 11.04 7.24 17.91
CA SER A 199 12.05 6.93 16.91
C SER A 199 12.06 8.01 15.80
N PRO A 200 13.20 8.69 15.57
CA PRO A 200 13.31 9.71 14.51
C PRO A 200 13.32 9.09 13.10
N LEU A 201 13.40 7.77 13.01
CA LEU A 201 13.33 6.98 11.79
C LEU A 201 11.96 7.10 11.09
N LEU A 202 10.90 7.24 11.89
CA LEU A 202 9.52 7.10 11.43
C LEU A 202 9.12 8.28 10.54
N ARG A 203 8.53 7.96 9.39
CA ARG A 203 8.05 8.98 8.44
C ARG A 203 6.71 8.61 7.84
N ILE A 204 6.63 7.45 7.20
CA ILE A 204 5.38 6.90 6.68
C ILE A 204 4.65 6.18 7.82
N THR A 205 5.39 5.45 8.65
CA THR A 205 4.84 4.73 9.79
C THR A 205 4.44 5.73 10.87
N LYS A 206 3.17 5.67 11.29
CA LYS A 206 2.66 6.49 12.41
C LYS A 206 2.59 5.65 13.69
N ALA A 207 2.79 6.31 14.83
CA ALA A 207 2.77 5.73 16.16
C ALA A 207 1.87 6.56 17.11
N PRO A 208 1.38 5.98 18.23
CA PRO A 208 1.50 4.56 18.56
C PRO A 208 0.56 3.72 17.68
N ARG A 209 1.08 2.64 17.11
CA ARG A 209 0.30 1.60 16.47
C ARG A 209 0.66 0.29 17.14
N VAL A 210 -0.36 -0.41 17.62
CA VAL A 210 -0.22 -1.73 18.23
C VAL A 210 -0.84 -2.74 17.27
N GLU A 211 -0.01 -3.62 16.73
CA GLU A 211 -0.47 -4.79 15.99
C GLU A 211 -0.67 -5.93 17.00
N LYS A 212 -1.92 -6.21 17.35
CA LYS A 212 -2.26 -7.23 18.34
C LYS A 212 -2.24 -8.63 17.75
N GLY A 213 -1.87 -9.61 18.57
CA GLY A 213 -1.86 -11.02 18.22
C GLY A 213 -0.45 -11.59 17.98
N PRO A 214 -0.36 -12.89 17.68
CA PRO A 214 0.92 -13.57 17.46
C PRO A 214 1.61 -13.04 16.20
N LEU A 215 2.92 -12.84 16.28
CA LEU A 215 3.74 -12.53 15.11
C LEU A 215 3.91 -13.79 14.24
N PRO A 216 4.13 -13.64 12.92
CA PRO A 216 4.27 -14.78 12.03
C PRO A 216 5.54 -15.56 12.34
N GLY A 217 5.39 -16.86 12.62
CA GLY A 217 6.51 -17.77 12.88
C GLY A 217 7.14 -17.61 14.28
N GLU A 218 8.20 -18.36 14.50
CA GLU A 218 8.89 -18.50 15.80
C GLU A 218 10.40 -18.31 15.67
N ASP A 219 10.86 -17.95 14.46
CA ASP A 219 12.25 -17.75 14.05
C ASP A 219 12.70 -16.29 14.25
N TRP A 220 12.05 -15.57 15.16
CA TRP A 220 12.39 -14.18 15.45
C TRP A 220 13.67 -14.07 16.27
N THR A 221 14.39 -12.99 16.01
CA THR A 221 15.50 -12.53 16.80
C THR A 221 15.14 -11.26 17.53
N VAL A 222 15.44 -11.22 18.82
CA VAL A 222 15.34 -10.00 19.63
C VAL A 222 16.73 -9.46 19.95
N PHE A 223 16.82 -8.14 19.96
CA PHE A 223 18.05 -7.40 20.20
C PHE A 223 18.12 -6.93 21.65
N GLN A 224 19.17 -7.35 22.35
CA GLN A 224 19.52 -6.81 23.65
C GLN A 224 20.77 -5.95 23.53
N PHE A 225 20.67 -4.72 24.03
CA PHE A 225 21.76 -3.76 24.01
C PHE A 225 21.89 -3.08 25.37
N ASN A 226 23.14 -2.80 25.74
CA ASN A 226 23.50 -2.00 26.91
C ASN A 226 24.48 -0.90 26.50
N HIS A 227 24.14 -0.19 25.42
CA HIS A 227 24.94 0.91 24.89
C HIS A 227 23.99 1.99 24.36
N SER A 228 24.28 3.26 24.66
CA SER A 228 23.40 4.40 24.30
C SER A 228 23.30 4.68 22.80
N THR A 229 24.05 3.95 21.97
CA THR A 229 23.95 4.09 20.50
C THR A 229 22.66 3.51 19.95
N TYR A 230 22.06 2.55 20.66
CA TYR A 230 20.88 1.85 20.15
C TYR A 230 19.59 2.43 20.70
N GLN A 231 18.62 2.56 19.81
CA GLN A 231 17.24 2.95 20.13
C GLN A 231 16.27 1.92 19.55
N PRO A 232 15.27 1.45 20.30
CA PRO A 232 14.28 0.54 19.78
C PRO A 232 13.34 1.26 18.81
N VAL A 233 12.98 0.60 17.72
CA VAL A 233 12.01 1.09 16.72
C VAL A 233 10.71 0.28 16.83
N LEU A 234 10.83 -1.05 16.82
CA LEU A 234 9.73 -1.98 17.07
C LEU A 234 10.00 -2.77 18.34
N LEU A 235 8.96 -2.87 19.16
CA LEU A 235 8.95 -3.58 20.43
C LEU A 235 7.84 -4.62 20.43
N THR A 236 8.05 -5.73 21.12
CA THR A 236 7.12 -6.87 21.12
C THR A 236 7.08 -7.54 22.47
N GLU A 237 5.97 -8.20 22.80
CA GLU A 237 5.87 -9.07 23.95
C GLU A 237 6.24 -10.52 23.61
N LEU A 238 6.61 -11.28 24.63
CA LEU A 238 6.79 -12.72 24.51
C LEU A 238 5.42 -13.41 24.41
N GLN A 239 5.31 -14.42 23.54
CA GLN A 239 4.11 -15.25 23.50
C GLN A 239 4.01 -16.12 24.76
N THR A 240 2.93 -15.96 25.53
CA THR A 240 2.74 -16.63 26.83
C THR A 240 2.52 -18.14 26.73
N SER A 241 2.03 -18.62 25.58
CA SER A 241 1.77 -20.04 25.35
C SER A 241 3.04 -20.88 25.13
N ARG A 242 4.22 -20.26 25.12
CA ARG A 242 5.49 -20.96 24.89
C ARG A 242 6.57 -20.56 25.89
N PRO A 243 7.43 -21.51 26.30
CA PRO A 243 8.53 -21.20 27.19
C PRO A 243 9.57 -20.29 26.49
N PRO A 244 10.05 -19.22 27.14
CA PRO A 244 11.14 -18.42 26.60
C PRO A 244 12.42 -19.24 26.49
N PRO A 245 13.33 -18.88 25.56
CA PRO A 245 14.69 -19.43 25.57
C PRO A 245 15.35 -19.21 26.92
N ALA A 246 16.00 -20.23 27.48
CA ALA A 246 16.54 -20.20 28.85
C ALA A 246 17.56 -19.06 29.10
N ALA A 247 18.25 -18.60 28.05
CA ALA A 247 19.24 -17.51 28.13
C ALA A 247 18.63 -16.11 27.97
N LEU A 248 17.35 -15.99 27.60
CA LEU A 248 16.71 -14.70 27.32
C LEU A 248 16.45 -13.93 28.64
N PRO A 249 17.01 -12.72 28.80
CA PRO A 249 16.78 -11.92 30.00
C PRO A 249 15.33 -11.47 30.07
N ARG A 250 14.73 -11.53 31.27
CA ARG A 250 13.34 -11.11 31.47
C ARG A 250 13.19 -9.61 31.24
N ALA A 251 12.34 -9.25 30.29
CA ALA A 251 11.87 -7.90 30.04
C ALA A 251 10.37 -7.92 29.73
N ALA A 252 9.69 -6.79 29.94
CA ALA A 252 8.29 -6.62 29.54
C ALA A 252 8.17 -6.59 28.00
N LEU A 253 9.08 -5.85 27.36
CA LEU A 253 9.13 -5.68 25.91
C LEU A 253 10.52 -6.01 25.37
N TYR A 254 10.56 -6.62 24.20
CA TYR A 254 11.76 -7.00 23.47
C TYR A 254 11.85 -6.25 22.15
N ALA A 255 13.03 -5.76 21.79
CA ALA A 255 13.22 -5.02 20.54
C ALA A 255 13.47 -5.98 19.38
N THR A 256 12.65 -5.90 18.33
CA THR A 256 12.79 -6.67 17.08
C THR A 256 13.34 -5.82 15.94
N VAL A 257 13.26 -4.50 16.04
CA VAL A 257 13.96 -3.57 15.16
C VAL A 257 14.62 -2.49 16.00
N ILE A 258 15.88 -2.20 15.73
CA ILE A 258 16.65 -1.17 16.42
C ILE A 258 17.33 -0.24 15.42
N GLN A 259 17.49 1.01 15.83
CA GLN A 259 18.33 2.00 15.18
C GLN A 259 19.64 2.13 15.96
N ASP A 260 20.77 2.00 15.27
CA ASP A 260 22.10 2.36 15.75
C ASP A 260 22.43 3.78 15.27
N LEU A 261 22.62 4.70 16.22
CA LEU A 261 22.95 6.09 15.97
C LEU A 261 24.41 6.30 15.53
N GLY A 262 25.24 5.25 15.53
CA GLY A 262 26.65 5.32 15.16
C GLY A 262 27.52 5.98 16.22
N LEU A 263 27.11 6.02 17.49
CA LEU A 263 27.90 6.60 18.58
C LEU A 263 29.10 5.73 18.97
N HIS A 264 29.10 4.46 18.58
CA HIS A 264 30.19 3.52 18.86
C HIS A 264 31.33 3.62 17.84
N ASP A 265 31.01 3.70 16.54
CA ASP A 265 31.99 3.60 15.44
C ASP A 265 31.77 4.61 14.32
N GLY A 266 30.84 5.55 14.47
CA GLY A 266 30.53 6.58 13.47
C GLY A 266 29.58 6.15 12.36
N ILE A 267 29.07 4.92 12.37
CA ILE A 267 28.23 4.37 11.30
C ILE A 267 26.80 4.18 11.79
N GLN A 268 25.85 4.84 11.12
CA GLN A 268 24.43 4.67 11.44
C GLN A 268 23.87 3.39 10.81
N ARG A 269 23.03 2.69 11.57
CA ARG A 269 22.43 1.42 11.12
C ARG A 269 20.98 1.26 11.53
N VAL A 270 20.24 0.44 10.78
CA VAL A 270 18.96 -0.11 11.23
C VAL A 270 18.99 -1.62 11.08
N LEU A 271 18.70 -2.34 12.17
CA LEU A 271 18.78 -3.80 12.22
C LEU A 271 17.39 -4.42 12.45
N PHE A 272 17.06 -5.41 11.63
CA PHE A 272 15.79 -6.15 11.67
C PHE A 272 16.02 -7.58 12.17
N GLY A 273 15.23 -8.00 13.16
CA GLY A 273 15.28 -9.31 13.79
C GLY A 273 14.37 -10.36 13.14
N ASN A 274 13.97 -10.15 11.89
CA ASN A 274 13.37 -11.15 11.00
C ASN A 274 13.40 -10.60 9.56
N ASN A 275 12.83 -11.32 8.61
CA ASN A 275 12.67 -10.92 7.20
C ASN A 275 11.49 -9.92 7.00
N LEU A 276 11.08 -9.70 5.75
CA LEU A 276 10.03 -8.76 5.37
C LEU A 276 8.62 -9.39 5.28
N THR A 277 8.42 -10.62 5.77
CA THR A 277 7.09 -11.26 5.74
C THR A 277 6.10 -10.50 6.64
N PHE A 278 6.55 -10.07 7.82
CA PHE A 278 5.77 -9.21 8.70
C PHE A 278 5.59 -7.82 8.06
N TRP A 279 4.34 -7.42 7.85
CA TRP A 279 4.02 -6.25 7.03
C TRP A 279 4.59 -4.94 7.59
N LEU A 280 4.68 -4.78 8.91
CA LEU A 280 5.24 -3.60 9.54
C LEU A 280 6.76 -3.48 9.29
N HIS A 281 7.49 -4.59 9.12
CA HIS A 281 8.89 -4.52 8.70
C HIS A 281 9.04 -3.86 7.34
N LYS A 282 8.11 -4.05 6.41
CA LYS A 282 8.14 -3.40 5.09
C LYS A 282 8.02 -1.87 5.22
N LEU A 283 7.14 -1.39 6.09
CA LEU A 283 7.00 0.05 6.37
C LEU A 283 8.28 0.63 7.00
N ILE A 284 8.77 -0.01 8.06
CA ILE A 284 9.99 0.43 8.74
C ILE A 284 11.20 0.37 7.79
N PHE A 285 11.24 -0.59 6.87
CA PHE A 285 12.30 -0.69 5.87
C PHE A 285 12.31 0.51 4.91
N ILE A 286 11.14 0.96 4.44
CA ILE A 286 11.02 2.14 3.57
C ILE A 286 11.40 3.42 4.34
N ASP A 287 10.94 3.53 5.59
CA ASP A 287 11.32 4.62 6.49
C ASP A 287 12.84 4.63 6.74
N ALA A 288 13.46 3.45 6.92
CA ALA A 288 14.89 3.30 7.08
C ALA A 288 15.68 3.71 5.84
N ILE A 289 15.26 3.33 4.63
CA ILE A 289 15.88 3.80 3.39
C ILE A 289 15.80 5.33 3.30
N SER A 290 14.64 5.90 3.58
CA SER A 290 14.43 7.36 3.56
C SER A 290 15.35 8.08 4.54
N PHE A 291 15.37 7.63 5.79
CA PHE A 291 16.17 8.27 6.83
C PHE A 291 17.67 8.11 6.59
N LEU A 292 18.14 6.88 6.38
CA LEU A 292 19.56 6.55 6.28
C LEU A 292 20.22 7.00 4.98
N SER A 293 19.43 7.39 3.98
CA SER A 293 19.92 8.04 2.75
C SER A 293 19.94 9.58 2.87
N GLY A 294 19.65 10.14 4.05
CA GLY A 294 19.52 11.59 4.20
C GLY A 294 18.37 12.17 3.35
N LYS A 295 17.28 11.41 3.18
CA LYS A 295 16.12 11.70 2.31
C LYS A 295 16.42 11.71 0.81
N LYS A 296 17.57 11.21 0.39
CA LYS A 296 17.94 11.10 -1.03
C LYS A 296 17.13 10.03 -1.77
N LEU A 297 16.84 8.92 -1.10
CA LEU A 297 15.96 7.86 -1.59
C LEU A 297 14.63 7.97 -0.86
N THR A 298 13.65 8.61 -1.48
CA THR A 298 12.44 9.03 -0.80
C THR A 298 11.27 9.07 -1.77
N LEU A 299 10.16 8.46 -1.38
CA LEU A 299 8.88 8.60 -2.08
C LEU A 299 8.10 9.79 -1.52
N SER A 300 7.24 10.41 -2.33
CA SER A 300 6.27 11.39 -1.81
C SER A 300 5.36 10.74 -0.77
N LEU A 301 4.77 11.53 0.12
CA LEU A 301 3.66 11.08 0.97
C LEU A 301 2.31 11.24 0.26
N ASP A 302 2.26 12.01 -0.81
CA ASP A 302 1.06 12.18 -1.62
C ASP A 302 0.75 10.89 -2.39
N ARG A 303 -0.53 10.54 -2.44
CA ARG A 303 -1.04 9.41 -3.22
C ARG A 303 -2.15 9.92 -4.12
N TYR A 304 -1.99 9.76 -5.43
CA TYR A 304 -3.01 10.02 -6.43
C TYR A 304 -3.62 8.69 -6.80
N ILE A 305 -4.94 8.57 -6.61
CA ILE A 305 -5.67 7.32 -6.84
C ILE A 305 -6.79 7.61 -7.82
N LEU A 306 -6.83 6.82 -8.90
CA LEU A 306 -7.94 6.73 -9.84
C LEU A 306 -8.47 5.29 -9.80
N VAL A 307 -9.78 5.14 -9.68
CA VAL A 307 -10.45 3.84 -9.78
C VAL A 307 -11.36 3.91 -11.00
N ASP A 308 -10.96 3.17 -12.02
CA ASP A 308 -11.70 3.03 -13.27
C ASP A 308 -12.63 1.81 -13.14
N ILE A 309 -13.93 2.04 -13.35
CA ILE A 309 -14.94 0.99 -13.45
C ILE A 309 -15.29 0.89 -14.93
N ASP A 310 -14.66 -0.06 -15.62
CA ASP A 310 -14.97 -0.33 -17.03
C ASP A 310 -16.36 -1.01 -17.13
N ASP A 311 -16.81 -1.27 -18.36
CA ASP A 311 -18.00 -2.08 -18.63
C ASP A 311 -19.34 -1.52 -18.10
N ILE A 312 -19.46 -0.21 -17.93
CA ILE A 312 -20.76 0.41 -17.64
C ILE A 312 -21.71 0.19 -18.82
N PHE A 313 -22.91 -0.29 -18.46
CA PHE A 313 -23.96 -0.85 -19.32
C PHE A 313 -23.62 -2.22 -19.95
N VAL A 314 -22.46 -2.81 -19.71
CA VAL A 314 -22.07 -4.10 -20.29
C VAL A 314 -22.28 -5.22 -19.26
N GLY A 315 -22.71 -6.38 -19.71
CA GLY A 315 -22.86 -7.56 -18.84
C GLY A 315 -24.00 -8.46 -19.28
N LYS A 316 -24.02 -9.67 -18.71
CA LYS A 316 -25.18 -10.57 -18.84
C LYS A 316 -26.24 -10.19 -17.80
N GLU A 317 -27.48 -10.59 -18.07
CA GLU A 317 -28.58 -10.51 -17.11
C GLU A 317 -28.18 -11.10 -15.74
N GLY A 318 -28.50 -10.37 -14.67
CA GLY A 318 -28.20 -10.75 -13.29
C GLY A 318 -26.78 -10.39 -12.83
N THR A 319 -26.00 -9.69 -13.65
CA THR A 319 -24.68 -9.14 -13.26
C THR A 319 -24.55 -7.64 -13.48
N ARG A 320 -25.56 -6.98 -14.05
CA ARG A 320 -25.54 -5.53 -14.26
C ARG A 320 -25.93 -4.82 -12.98
N MET A 321 -25.58 -3.54 -12.88
CA MET A 321 -25.93 -2.73 -11.71
C MET A 321 -27.44 -2.44 -11.71
N ASN A 322 -28.09 -2.68 -10.57
CA ASN A 322 -29.45 -2.17 -10.32
C ASN A 322 -29.40 -0.87 -9.49
N ILE A 323 -30.56 -0.31 -9.17
CA ILE A 323 -30.69 0.90 -8.33
C ILE A 323 -29.88 0.82 -7.03
N ASN A 324 -29.88 -0.32 -6.34
CA ASN A 324 -29.19 -0.47 -5.05
C ASN A 324 -27.67 -0.42 -5.23
N ASP A 325 -27.15 -1.01 -6.30
CA ASP A 325 -25.72 -1.00 -6.61
C ASP A 325 -25.25 0.44 -6.92
N VAL A 326 -26.01 1.18 -7.71
CA VAL A 326 -25.69 2.58 -8.05
C VAL A 326 -25.73 3.48 -6.81
N LYS A 327 -26.72 3.29 -5.92
CA LYS A 327 -26.77 3.99 -4.63
C LYS A 327 -25.57 3.64 -3.75
N ALA A 328 -25.22 2.36 -3.65
CA ALA A 328 -24.06 1.92 -2.89
C ALA A 328 -22.76 2.50 -3.46
N LEU A 329 -22.65 2.65 -4.79
CA LEU A 329 -21.51 3.29 -5.44
C LEU A 329 -21.38 4.77 -5.05
N LEU A 330 -22.49 5.52 -5.09
CA LEU A 330 -22.54 6.93 -4.67
C LEU A 330 -22.24 7.11 -3.17
N GLU A 331 -22.81 6.26 -2.31
CA GLU A 331 -22.55 6.25 -0.88
C GLU A 331 -21.07 5.96 -0.59
N THR A 332 -20.51 4.95 -1.26
CA THR A 332 -19.09 4.59 -1.14
C THR A 332 -18.18 5.72 -1.60
N GLN A 333 -18.51 6.36 -2.73
CA GLN A 333 -17.78 7.53 -3.22
C GLN A 333 -17.75 8.65 -2.17
N ASN A 334 -18.89 8.97 -1.57
CA ASN A 334 -18.99 10.01 -0.54
C ASN A 334 -18.24 9.64 0.73
N LEU A 335 -18.27 8.37 1.15
CA LEU A 335 -17.45 7.87 2.25
C LEU A 335 -15.96 8.03 1.92
N LEU A 336 -15.52 7.63 0.73
CA LEU A 336 -14.12 7.73 0.31
C LEU A 336 -13.65 9.19 0.21
N ARG A 337 -14.51 10.13 -0.18
CA ARG A 337 -14.22 11.58 -0.16
C ARG A 337 -13.85 12.10 1.23
N THR A 338 -14.26 11.43 2.31
CA THR A 338 -13.85 11.79 3.69
C THR A 338 -12.39 11.43 4.00
N GLN A 339 -11.78 10.52 3.22
CA GLN A 339 -10.43 10.00 3.45
C GLN A 339 -9.46 10.32 2.31
N VAL A 340 -9.98 10.44 1.08
CA VAL A 340 -9.24 10.72 -0.15
C VAL A 340 -9.84 11.97 -0.78
N ALA A 341 -9.07 13.06 -0.77
CA ALA A 341 -9.52 14.35 -1.27
C ALA A 341 -9.97 14.26 -2.74
N ASN A 342 -11.16 14.78 -3.03
CA ASN A 342 -11.75 14.84 -4.37
C ASN A 342 -11.94 13.47 -5.05
N PHE A 343 -12.04 12.38 -4.28
CA PHE A 343 -12.26 11.06 -4.84
C PHE A 343 -13.54 11.01 -5.67
N THR A 344 -13.43 10.51 -6.90
CA THR A 344 -14.56 10.32 -7.82
C THR A 344 -14.28 9.08 -8.65
N PHE A 345 -15.24 8.15 -8.73
CA PHE A 345 -15.14 6.99 -9.60
C PHE A 345 -15.17 7.43 -11.07
N ASN A 346 -14.39 6.74 -11.89
CA ASN A 346 -14.29 7.02 -13.32
C ASN A 346 -14.92 5.87 -14.10
N LEU A 347 -15.98 6.17 -14.84
CA LEU A 347 -16.91 5.19 -15.41
C LEU A 347 -16.66 5.01 -16.91
N GLY A 348 -16.28 3.78 -17.29
CA GLY A 348 -16.01 3.39 -18.67
C GLY A 348 -17.26 2.84 -19.34
N PHE A 349 -17.86 3.58 -20.28
CA PHE A 349 -19.17 3.23 -20.83
C PHE A 349 -19.12 2.74 -22.29
N SER A 350 -20.02 1.79 -22.57
CA SER A 350 -20.34 1.30 -23.92
C SER A 350 -21.83 1.46 -24.19
N GLY A 351 -22.24 2.55 -24.85
CA GLY A 351 -23.64 2.97 -24.96
C GLY A 351 -24.55 1.99 -25.72
N LYS A 352 -24.01 1.05 -26.51
CA LYS A 352 -24.81 0.06 -27.25
C LYS A 352 -25.69 -0.80 -26.35
N PHE A 353 -25.25 -0.99 -25.11
CA PHE A 353 -25.86 -1.92 -24.17
C PHE A 353 -26.73 -1.23 -23.13
N TYR A 354 -27.00 0.07 -23.29
CA TYR A 354 -27.98 0.78 -22.49
C TYR A 354 -29.36 0.13 -22.66
N HIS A 355 -30.05 -0.14 -21.54
CA HIS A 355 -31.37 -0.78 -21.52
C HIS A 355 -31.42 -2.14 -22.23
N THR A 356 -30.43 -3.00 -21.93
CA THR A 356 -30.39 -4.39 -22.42
C THR A 356 -30.48 -5.42 -21.28
N GLY A 357 -30.79 -4.98 -20.06
CA GLY A 357 -30.93 -5.82 -18.88
C GLY A 357 -32.38 -6.18 -18.56
N THR A 358 -32.61 -6.55 -17.30
CA THR A 358 -33.96 -6.63 -16.71
C THR A 358 -34.50 -5.24 -16.40
N GLU A 359 -35.81 -5.13 -16.11
CA GLU A 359 -36.43 -3.87 -15.67
C GLU A 359 -35.69 -3.23 -14.48
N GLU A 360 -35.24 -4.04 -13.50
CA GLU A 360 -34.50 -3.55 -12.33
C GLU A 360 -33.07 -3.07 -12.67
N GLU A 361 -32.42 -3.69 -13.66
CA GLU A 361 -31.09 -3.30 -14.15
C GLU A 361 -31.17 -2.04 -15.03
N ASP A 362 -32.18 -1.94 -15.89
CA ASP A 362 -32.43 -0.77 -16.74
C ASP A 362 -32.78 0.47 -15.91
N GLU A 363 -33.50 0.30 -14.79
CA GLU A 363 -33.69 1.36 -13.80
C GLU A 363 -32.37 1.80 -13.13
N GLY A 364 -31.40 0.88 -13.01
CA GLY A 364 -30.04 1.16 -12.59
C GLY A 364 -29.28 2.01 -13.61
N ASP A 365 -29.36 1.64 -14.89
CA ASP A 365 -28.81 2.41 -16.01
C ASP A 365 -29.37 3.85 -16.02
N ASP A 366 -30.68 4.01 -15.82
CA ASP A 366 -31.34 5.32 -15.69
C ASP A 366 -30.84 6.13 -14.49
N LEU A 367 -30.53 5.47 -13.37
CA LEU A 367 -30.02 6.15 -12.18
C LEU A 367 -28.57 6.60 -12.37
N LEU A 368 -27.74 5.82 -13.07
CA LEU A 368 -26.38 6.23 -13.45
C LEU A 368 -26.43 7.49 -14.31
N LEU A 369 -27.28 7.53 -15.33
CA LEU A 369 -27.40 8.67 -16.23
C LEU A 369 -28.02 9.91 -15.56
N ARG A 370 -28.94 9.72 -14.61
CA ARG A 370 -29.42 10.83 -13.76
C ARG A 370 -28.35 11.39 -12.81
N SER A 371 -27.28 10.63 -12.59
CA SER A 371 -26.19 10.98 -11.67
C SER A 371 -24.89 11.31 -12.42
N VAL A 372 -24.95 11.68 -13.70
CA VAL A 372 -23.77 11.92 -14.55
C VAL A 372 -22.78 12.90 -13.93
N ASP A 373 -23.26 13.98 -13.33
CA ASP A 373 -22.41 15.02 -12.72
C ASP A 373 -21.69 14.57 -11.45
N GLU A 374 -22.08 13.44 -10.86
CA GLU A 374 -21.46 12.88 -9.66
C GLU A 374 -20.22 12.01 -9.97
N PHE A 375 -20.03 11.62 -11.23
CA PHE A 375 -18.98 10.70 -11.67
C PHE A 375 -18.06 11.32 -12.72
N TRP A 376 -16.87 10.73 -12.88
CA TRP A 376 -16.06 10.92 -14.08
C TRP A 376 -16.41 9.85 -15.10
N TRP A 377 -16.13 10.13 -16.37
CA TRP A 377 -16.51 9.26 -17.47
C TRP A 377 -15.41 9.17 -18.51
N PHE A 378 -15.26 7.99 -19.11
CA PHE A 378 -14.40 7.78 -20.26
C PHE A 378 -15.05 6.82 -21.27
N PRO A 379 -14.76 6.98 -22.57
CA PRO A 379 -15.33 6.11 -23.58
C PRO A 379 -14.67 4.72 -23.54
N HIS A 380 -15.49 3.67 -23.62
CA HIS A 380 -15.05 2.28 -23.66
C HIS A 380 -15.50 1.55 -24.95
N MET A 381 -15.57 2.28 -26.06
CA MET A 381 -16.09 1.86 -27.38
C MET A 381 -17.60 1.57 -27.39
N TRP A 382 -18.27 1.75 -28.53
CA TRP A 382 -19.73 1.54 -28.62
C TRP A 382 -20.15 0.09 -28.31
N SER A 383 -19.54 -0.88 -29.00
CA SER A 383 -19.92 -2.28 -28.95
C SER A 383 -19.08 -3.15 -28.01
N HIS A 384 -18.24 -2.54 -27.18
CA HIS A 384 -17.30 -3.25 -26.31
C HIS A 384 -16.40 -4.27 -27.07
N MET A 385 -16.14 -4.02 -28.35
CA MET A 385 -15.28 -4.89 -29.17
C MET A 385 -13.81 -4.49 -29.06
N GLN A 386 -12.94 -5.49 -29.01
CA GLN A 386 -11.48 -5.29 -28.96
C GLN A 386 -11.00 -4.55 -30.22
N PRO A 387 -10.26 -3.43 -30.11
CA PRO A 387 -9.89 -2.62 -31.25
C PRO A 387 -9.11 -3.34 -32.36
N HIS A 388 -8.28 -4.33 -32.04
CA HIS A 388 -7.50 -5.05 -33.05
C HIS A 388 -8.34 -5.98 -33.94
N LEU A 389 -9.61 -6.24 -33.58
CA LEU A 389 -10.54 -7.02 -34.41
C LEU A 389 -11.10 -6.19 -35.58
N PHE A 390 -10.94 -4.87 -35.56
CA PHE A 390 -11.36 -4.01 -36.65
C PHE A 390 -10.28 -3.97 -37.73
N HIS A 391 -10.67 -4.23 -38.98
CA HIS A 391 -9.74 -4.32 -40.09
C HIS A 391 -9.32 -2.95 -40.67
N ASN A 392 -10.03 -1.86 -40.34
CA ASN A 392 -9.75 -0.53 -40.84
C ASN A 392 -10.09 0.56 -39.80
N GLU A 393 -9.44 1.73 -39.93
CA GLU A 393 -9.65 2.89 -39.04
C GLU A 393 -11.08 3.42 -39.12
N SER A 394 -11.70 3.43 -40.31
CA SER A 394 -13.06 3.98 -40.50
C SER A 394 -14.09 3.28 -39.61
N SER A 395 -14.02 1.94 -39.49
CA SER A 395 -14.91 1.18 -38.62
C SER A 395 -14.70 1.49 -37.13
N LEU A 396 -13.45 1.71 -36.69
CA LEU A 396 -13.17 2.18 -35.32
C LEU A 396 -13.76 3.57 -35.08
N VAL A 397 -13.58 4.48 -36.05
CA VAL A 397 -14.12 5.84 -36.00
C VAL A 397 -15.64 5.82 -35.92
N GLU A 398 -16.33 5.00 -36.72
CA GLU A 398 -17.79 4.82 -36.66
C GLU A 398 -18.25 4.37 -35.28
N GLN A 399 -17.60 3.34 -34.69
CA GLN A 399 -17.91 2.89 -33.32
C GLN A 399 -17.69 4.00 -32.29
N MET A 400 -16.62 4.77 -32.43
CA MET A 400 -16.34 5.87 -31.52
C MET A 400 -17.32 7.02 -31.67
N ILE A 401 -17.79 7.32 -32.89
CA ILE A 401 -18.80 8.34 -33.16
C ILE A 401 -20.13 7.97 -32.52
N LEU A 402 -20.61 6.72 -32.72
CA LEU A 402 -21.85 6.24 -32.09
C LEU A 402 -21.80 6.38 -30.55
N ASN A 403 -20.68 5.98 -29.94
CA ASN A 403 -20.52 6.12 -28.48
C ASN A 403 -20.45 7.59 -28.04
N LYS A 404 -19.91 8.48 -28.89
CA LYS A 404 -19.86 9.92 -28.61
C LYS A 404 -21.21 10.59 -28.76
N GLU A 405 -22.00 10.20 -29.75
CA GLU A 405 -23.38 10.67 -29.94
C GLU A 405 -24.24 10.29 -28.73
N PHE A 406 -24.15 9.04 -28.28
CA PHE A 406 -24.80 8.59 -27.04
C PHE A 406 -24.40 9.45 -25.83
N ALA A 407 -23.10 9.74 -25.68
CA ALA A 407 -22.61 10.58 -24.59
C ALA A 407 -23.21 11.99 -24.65
N ILE A 408 -23.28 12.60 -25.83
CA ILE A 408 -23.85 13.94 -26.03
C ILE A 408 -25.35 13.93 -25.70
N GLU A 409 -26.09 12.93 -26.18
CA GLU A 409 -27.53 12.79 -25.95
C GLU A 409 -27.87 12.69 -24.45
N HIS A 410 -27.04 12.00 -23.68
CA HIS A 410 -27.26 11.75 -22.26
C HIS A 410 -26.44 12.67 -21.33
N GLY A 411 -25.82 13.72 -21.88
CA GLY A 411 -25.08 14.71 -21.10
C GLY A 411 -23.74 14.24 -20.49
N ILE A 412 -23.23 13.08 -20.89
CA ILE A 412 -21.94 12.56 -20.43
C ILE A 412 -20.79 13.46 -20.94
N PRO A 413 -19.87 13.91 -20.08
CA PRO A 413 -18.74 14.74 -20.49
C PRO A 413 -17.84 14.06 -21.54
N THR A 414 -17.60 14.75 -22.66
CA THR A 414 -16.78 14.21 -23.78
C THR A 414 -15.36 14.79 -23.83
N GLY A 415 -15.02 15.72 -22.94
CA GLY A 415 -13.79 16.52 -22.98
C GLY A 415 -12.65 16.07 -22.06
N MET A 416 -12.77 14.93 -21.38
CA MET A 416 -11.81 14.49 -20.36
C MET A 416 -10.42 14.13 -20.94
N GLY A 417 -10.36 13.73 -22.21
CA GLY A 417 -9.10 13.38 -22.88
C GLY A 417 -8.44 12.09 -22.39
N TYR A 418 -9.18 11.26 -21.64
CA TYR A 418 -8.81 9.93 -21.17
C TYR A 418 -9.73 8.88 -21.77
N ALA A 419 -9.18 7.73 -22.14
CA ALA A 419 -9.92 6.57 -22.61
C ALA A 419 -9.20 5.28 -22.23
N VAL A 420 -9.94 4.18 -22.23
CA VAL A 420 -9.41 2.83 -22.07
C VAL A 420 -10.08 1.96 -23.13
N ALA A 421 -9.31 1.16 -23.85
CA ALA A 421 -9.87 0.24 -24.84
C ALA A 421 -10.43 -1.02 -24.15
N PRO A 422 -11.50 -1.63 -24.69
CA PRO A 422 -11.97 -2.95 -24.27
C PRO A 422 -10.83 -3.95 -24.15
N HIS A 423 -10.74 -4.61 -23.00
CA HIS A 423 -9.67 -5.56 -22.66
C HIS A 423 -8.25 -5.01 -22.81
N HIS A 424 -8.06 -3.69 -22.67
CA HIS A 424 -6.78 -2.98 -22.92
C HIS A 424 -6.20 -3.19 -24.32
N SER A 425 -7.03 -3.71 -25.24
CA SER A 425 -6.53 -4.29 -26.45
C SER A 425 -6.13 -3.24 -27.48
N GLY A 426 -4.95 -3.41 -28.08
CA GLY A 426 -4.38 -2.43 -29.00
C GLY A 426 -3.78 -1.20 -28.31
N VAL A 427 -3.89 -1.06 -26.99
CA VAL A 427 -3.11 -0.06 -26.23
C VAL A 427 -1.66 -0.50 -26.21
N TYR A 428 -1.41 -1.74 -25.81
CA TYR A 428 -0.17 -2.46 -25.99
C TYR A 428 -0.45 -3.95 -26.21
N PRO A 429 0.22 -4.65 -27.15
CA PRO A 429 0.98 -4.09 -28.27
C PRO A 429 0.16 -3.06 -29.04
N VAL A 430 0.84 -2.02 -29.51
CA VAL A 430 0.18 -0.86 -30.11
C VAL A 430 -0.55 -1.24 -31.39
N HIS A 431 -1.84 -0.93 -31.44
CA HIS A 431 -2.65 -0.94 -32.66
C HIS A 431 -2.80 0.49 -33.17
N ILE A 432 -2.07 0.85 -34.24
CA ILE A 432 -1.92 2.25 -34.69
C ILE A 432 -3.28 2.91 -34.97
N GLN A 433 -4.21 2.18 -35.61
CA GLN A 433 -5.52 2.72 -35.98
C GLN A 433 -6.35 3.15 -34.75
N LEU A 434 -6.17 2.49 -33.59
CA LEU A 434 -6.83 2.87 -32.34
C LEU A 434 -6.40 4.29 -31.92
N TYR A 435 -5.10 4.57 -31.94
CA TYR A 435 -4.55 5.86 -31.51
C TYR A 435 -4.97 7.00 -32.44
N GLU A 436 -5.00 6.75 -33.76
CA GLU A 436 -5.50 7.73 -34.74
C GLU A 436 -6.99 8.02 -34.54
N ALA A 437 -7.81 6.98 -34.42
CA ALA A 437 -9.25 7.11 -34.20
C ALA A 437 -9.56 7.85 -32.87
N TRP A 438 -8.85 7.51 -31.79
CA TRP A 438 -8.98 8.18 -30.49
C TRP A 438 -8.69 9.68 -30.55
N LYS A 439 -7.63 10.09 -31.25
CA LYS A 439 -7.33 11.52 -31.44
C LYS A 439 -8.41 12.22 -32.26
N LYS A 440 -8.85 11.57 -33.33
CA LYS A 440 -9.79 12.13 -34.30
C LYS A 440 -11.18 12.35 -33.70
N VAL A 441 -11.68 11.37 -32.95
CA VAL A 441 -13.06 11.39 -32.43
C VAL A 441 -13.14 11.99 -31.03
N TRP A 442 -12.26 11.57 -30.13
CA TRP A 442 -12.35 11.87 -28.70
C TRP A 442 -11.28 12.85 -28.21
N HIS A 443 -10.30 13.21 -29.04
CA HIS A 443 -9.15 14.04 -28.66
C HIS A 443 -8.38 13.49 -27.45
N ILE A 444 -8.25 12.16 -27.39
CA ILE A 444 -7.54 11.48 -26.30
C ILE A 444 -6.08 11.92 -26.26
N ARG A 445 -5.60 12.18 -25.05
CA ARG A 445 -4.21 12.51 -24.74
C ARG A 445 -3.59 11.50 -23.77
N VAL A 446 -4.42 10.78 -23.03
CA VAL A 446 -3.99 9.83 -22.00
C VAL A 446 -4.82 8.54 -22.10
N THR A 447 -4.17 7.40 -21.89
CA THR A 447 -4.81 6.08 -21.69
C THR A 447 -4.03 5.31 -20.63
N SER A 448 -4.50 4.16 -20.20
CA SER A 448 -3.78 3.25 -19.30
C SER A 448 -3.73 1.81 -19.80
N THR A 449 -2.76 1.04 -19.31
CA THR A 449 -2.62 -0.41 -19.58
C THR A 449 -1.84 -1.12 -18.49
N GLU A 450 -2.21 -2.36 -18.16
CA GLU A 450 -1.40 -3.25 -17.33
C GLU A 450 -0.35 -4.06 -18.11
N GLU A 451 -0.30 -3.96 -19.44
CA GLU A 451 0.47 -4.88 -20.28
C GLU A 451 1.91 -4.45 -20.56
N TYR A 452 2.25 -3.17 -20.44
CA TYR A 452 3.56 -2.65 -20.88
C TYR A 452 4.65 -2.65 -19.79
N PRO A 453 5.88 -3.12 -20.08
CA PRO A 453 6.26 -3.91 -21.27
C PRO A 453 5.81 -5.38 -21.17
N HIS A 454 5.50 -5.82 -19.95
CA HIS A 454 4.96 -7.15 -19.65
C HIS A 454 3.90 -7.05 -18.56
N LEU A 455 2.89 -7.93 -18.63
CA LEU A 455 1.80 -8.01 -17.66
C LEU A 455 2.29 -8.32 -16.23
N LYS A 456 3.31 -9.17 -16.12
CA LYS A 456 3.94 -9.59 -14.85
C LYS A 456 5.48 -9.57 -14.98
N PRO A 457 6.19 -9.28 -13.88
CA PRO A 457 5.68 -8.80 -12.59
C PRO A 457 5.20 -7.34 -12.66
N ALA A 458 4.19 -6.98 -11.89
CA ALA A 458 3.55 -5.65 -11.95
C ALA A 458 4.54 -4.49 -11.68
N ARG A 459 5.54 -4.70 -10.84
CA ARG A 459 6.60 -3.72 -10.55
C ARG A 459 7.45 -3.33 -11.77
N TYR A 460 7.44 -4.11 -12.85
CA TYR A 460 8.13 -3.77 -14.10
C TYR A 460 7.28 -2.95 -15.06
N ARG A 461 5.99 -2.76 -14.77
CA ARG A 461 5.12 -1.96 -15.61
C ARG A 461 5.66 -0.54 -15.73
N ARG A 462 5.59 0.04 -16.92
CA ARG A 462 6.05 1.39 -17.21
C ARG A 462 5.00 2.14 -18.01
N GLY A 463 5.10 3.45 -18.00
CA GLY A 463 4.42 4.26 -19.00
C GLY A 463 5.25 4.39 -20.27
N PHE A 464 4.59 4.72 -21.37
CA PHE A 464 5.24 5.10 -22.62
C PHE A 464 4.41 6.17 -23.33
N ILE A 465 4.98 6.77 -24.38
CA ILE A 465 4.27 7.73 -25.22
C ILE A 465 4.25 7.16 -26.63
N HIS A 466 3.06 7.00 -27.20
CA HIS A 466 2.90 6.62 -28.60
C HIS A 466 1.99 7.62 -29.30
N ASN A 467 2.44 8.10 -30.46
CA ASN A 467 1.71 9.09 -31.24
C ASN A 467 1.24 10.29 -30.37
N GLY A 468 2.06 10.78 -29.44
CA GLY A 468 1.67 11.90 -28.56
C GLY A 468 0.55 11.61 -27.53
N ILE A 469 0.09 10.36 -27.40
CA ILE A 469 -0.77 9.90 -26.30
C ILE A 469 0.11 9.29 -25.21
N MET A 470 -0.07 9.74 -23.98
CA MET A 470 0.60 9.20 -22.80
C MET A 470 -0.13 7.94 -22.33
N VAL A 471 0.61 6.83 -22.23
CA VAL A 471 0.09 5.56 -21.73
C VAL A 471 0.62 5.35 -20.33
N LEU A 472 -0.29 5.35 -19.34
CA LEU A 472 0.03 5.22 -17.93
C LEU A 472 0.01 3.74 -17.50
N PRO A 473 0.92 3.31 -16.62
CA PRO A 473 0.90 1.94 -16.11
C PRO A 473 -0.28 1.75 -15.15
N ARG A 474 -1.13 0.77 -15.44
CA ARG A 474 -2.29 0.41 -14.62
C ARG A 474 -1.96 -0.65 -13.57
N GLN A 475 -2.62 -0.58 -12.42
CA GLN A 475 -2.50 -1.50 -11.29
C GLN A 475 -3.73 -2.40 -11.24
N THR A 476 -3.53 -3.62 -10.74
CA THR A 476 -4.61 -4.60 -10.53
C THR A 476 -4.86 -4.72 -9.05
N CYS A 477 -6.12 -4.73 -8.62
CA CYS A 477 -6.48 -4.89 -7.19
C CYS A 477 -6.80 -6.35 -6.80
N GLY A 478 -6.66 -7.30 -7.73
CA GLY A 478 -7.00 -8.72 -7.51
C GLY A 478 -8.48 -9.04 -7.63
N LEU A 479 -9.32 -8.03 -7.93
CA LEU A 479 -10.71 -8.21 -8.33
C LEU A 479 -10.75 -8.42 -9.84
N PHE A 480 -11.38 -9.51 -10.27
CA PHE A 480 -11.50 -9.84 -11.68
C PHE A 480 -12.95 -9.77 -12.12
N THR A 481 -13.19 -9.44 -13.38
CA THR A 481 -14.54 -9.32 -13.96
C THR A 481 -15.38 -10.60 -13.88
N HIS A 482 -14.75 -11.77 -13.70
CA HIS A 482 -15.45 -13.04 -13.50
C HIS A 482 -15.79 -13.34 -12.03
N THR A 483 -15.28 -12.54 -11.08
CA THR A 483 -15.56 -12.66 -9.64
C THR A 483 -16.73 -11.76 -9.27
N ILE A 484 -17.95 -12.28 -9.42
CA ILE A 484 -19.18 -11.50 -9.17
C ILE A 484 -19.49 -11.37 -7.68
N PHE A 485 -19.29 -12.45 -6.91
CA PHE A 485 -19.61 -12.47 -5.49
C PHE A 485 -18.36 -12.52 -4.62
N TYR A 486 -18.37 -11.78 -3.50
CA TYR A 486 -17.26 -11.74 -2.54
C TYR A 486 -16.80 -13.13 -2.06
N LYS A 487 -17.74 -14.05 -1.85
CA LYS A 487 -17.47 -15.44 -1.45
C LYS A 487 -16.72 -16.26 -2.50
N GLU A 488 -16.72 -15.80 -3.76
CA GLU A 488 -16.11 -16.45 -4.92
C GLU A 488 -14.73 -15.85 -5.26
N TYR A 489 -14.24 -14.91 -4.46
CA TYR A 489 -12.89 -14.38 -4.61
C TYR A 489 -11.87 -15.53 -4.66
N PRO A 490 -10.88 -15.51 -5.57
CA PRO A 490 -9.88 -16.57 -5.66
C PRO A 490 -9.13 -16.79 -4.33
N GLY A 491 -9.27 -17.99 -3.75
CA GLY A 491 -8.74 -18.31 -2.41
C GLY A 491 -9.64 -17.87 -1.23
N GLY A 492 -10.76 -17.24 -1.52
CA GLY A 492 -11.80 -16.85 -0.58
C GLY A 492 -11.62 -15.44 0.01
N PRO A 493 -12.63 -14.92 0.71
CA PRO A 493 -12.63 -13.62 1.41
C PRO A 493 -11.34 -13.29 2.19
N GLN A 494 -10.76 -14.29 2.87
CA GLN A 494 -9.58 -14.11 3.69
C GLN A 494 -8.32 -13.74 2.87
N GLU A 495 -8.24 -14.16 1.61
CA GLU A 495 -7.12 -13.77 0.73
C GLU A 495 -7.23 -12.31 0.31
N LEU A 496 -8.44 -11.79 0.11
CA LEU A 496 -8.64 -10.36 -0.12
C LEU A 496 -8.23 -9.55 1.12
N ASP A 497 -8.66 -9.99 2.32
CA ASP A 497 -8.26 -9.38 3.59
C ASP A 497 -6.74 -9.34 3.75
N LYS A 498 -6.03 -10.43 3.43
CA LYS A 498 -4.56 -10.49 3.46
C LYS A 498 -3.92 -9.49 2.48
N SER A 499 -4.49 -9.31 1.29
CA SER A 499 -4.00 -8.33 0.31
C SER A 499 -4.10 -6.89 0.84
N ILE A 500 -5.21 -6.57 1.52
CA ILE A 500 -5.49 -5.24 2.09
C ILE A 500 -4.68 -4.99 3.38
N ARG A 501 -4.55 -5.99 4.26
CA ARG A 501 -3.92 -5.86 5.58
C ARG A 501 -2.43 -6.12 5.51
N GLY A 502 -1.71 -5.21 4.87
CA GLY A 502 -0.24 -5.28 4.75
C GLY A 502 0.28 -6.18 3.63
N GLY A 503 -0.62 -6.69 2.78
CA GLY A 503 -0.31 -7.49 1.60
C GLY A 503 -0.09 -6.68 0.33
N GLU A 504 -0.41 -7.29 -0.82
CA GLU A 504 -0.03 -6.78 -2.14
C GLU A 504 -0.72 -5.47 -2.53
N LEU A 505 -2.04 -5.33 -2.29
CA LEU A 505 -2.74 -4.09 -2.56
C LEU A 505 -2.25 -2.94 -1.66
N PHE A 506 -2.02 -3.22 -0.37
CA PHE A 506 -1.45 -2.25 0.56
C PHE A 506 -0.08 -1.75 0.08
N LEU A 507 0.80 -2.67 -0.32
CA LEU A 507 2.14 -2.31 -0.82
C LEU A 507 2.08 -1.58 -2.15
N THR A 508 1.13 -1.91 -3.01
CA THR A 508 0.93 -1.21 -4.28
C THR A 508 0.58 0.26 -4.03
N ILE A 509 -0.34 0.56 -3.11
CA ILE A 509 -0.67 1.94 -2.72
C ILE A 509 0.54 2.60 -2.02
N LEU A 510 1.24 1.86 -1.16
CA LEU A 510 2.38 2.39 -0.42
C LEU A 510 3.55 2.80 -1.33
N LEU A 511 3.85 2.00 -2.35
CA LEU A 511 5.07 2.14 -3.17
C LEU A 511 4.83 2.90 -4.47
N ASN A 512 3.58 3.09 -4.91
CA ASN A 512 3.25 3.83 -6.12
C ASN A 512 2.56 5.15 -5.75
N PRO A 513 3.22 6.31 -5.94
CA PRO A 513 2.61 7.62 -5.69
C PRO A 513 1.40 7.93 -6.57
N VAL A 514 1.33 7.34 -7.77
CA VAL A 514 0.21 7.46 -8.70
C VAL A 514 -0.29 6.05 -9.00
N GLY A 515 -1.53 5.78 -8.63
CA GLY A 515 -2.20 4.49 -8.82
C GLY A 515 -3.47 4.64 -9.65
N ILE A 516 -3.53 3.96 -10.80
CA ILE A 516 -4.74 3.79 -11.63
C ILE A 516 -5.15 2.34 -11.49
N PHE A 517 -6.27 2.08 -10.83
CA PHE A 517 -6.77 0.74 -10.57
C PHE A 517 -7.88 0.40 -11.55
N PHE A 518 -7.78 -0.80 -12.12
CA PHE A 518 -8.93 -1.53 -12.68
C PHE A 518 -9.54 -2.41 -11.59
#